data_AF-A0A3B0T903-F1
#
_entry.id   AF-A0A3B0T903-F1
#
_cell.length_a   1.000
_cell.length_b   1.000
_cell.length_c   1.000
_cell.angle_alpha   90.00
_cell.angle_beta   90.00
_cell.angle_gamma   90.00
#
_symmetry.space_group_name_H-M   'P 1'
#
loop_
_entity.id
_entity.type
_entity.pdbx_description
1 polymer ?
#
loop_
_entity_poly.entity_id
_entity_poly.type
_entity_poly.pdbx_seq_one_letter_code
_entity_poly.pdbx_strand_id
1 'polypeptide(L)'
;MKMNRKAFIKKSAGAMLIAIPAYSLVGCSSSDDSSDDPDLDSGSNANCLANGTASSIGSNHGHTLTVSKEDVNAGAEKTYSIQGTSNHNHSLTLTTANFDSLKTNASISATSTNDGGHSHSVTVSCA
;
A
#
# COMPACT_ATOMS: atom_id res chain seq x y z
N MET A 1 36.42 14.90 15.01
CA MET A 1 36.37 15.15 13.54
C MET A 1 34.93 14.98 13.09
N LYS A 2 34.24 16.08 12.75
CA LYS A 2 32.93 16.09 12.08
C LYS A 2 33.13 15.77 10.59
N MET A 3 32.01 15.41 9.93
CA MET A 3 31.72 15.33 8.50
C MET A 3 31.57 13.91 7.93
N ASN A 4 30.60 13.58 7.07
CA ASN A 4 29.32 14.20 6.67
C ASN A 4 28.55 13.20 5.79
N ARG A 5 27.22 13.31 5.81
CA ARG A 5 26.25 12.62 4.97
C ARG A 5 26.36 13.03 3.49
N LYS A 6 27.37 12.57 2.74
CA LYS A 6 27.44 12.71 1.26
C LYS A 6 28.29 11.59 0.65
N ALA A 7 27.69 10.44 0.41
CA ALA A 7 28.16 9.48 -0.61
C ALA A 7 27.08 9.27 -1.70
N PHE A 8 26.32 10.34 -1.96
CA PHE A 8 25.48 10.47 -3.13
C PHE A 8 26.39 10.72 -4.34
N ILE A 9 26.17 9.96 -5.40
CA ILE A 9 26.73 10.13 -6.74
C ILE A 9 28.23 9.83 -6.86
N LYS A 10 28.53 8.58 -7.15
CA LYS A 10 29.63 8.27 -8.06
C LYS A 10 29.27 7.08 -8.94
N LYS A 11 29.04 7.41 -10.23
CA LYS A 11 29.77 6.84 -11.37
C LYS A 11 29.14 5.64 -12.10
N SER A 12 28.34 5.94 -13.13
CA SER A 12 28.35 5.17 -14.39
C SER A 12 27.51 5.87 -15.48
N ALA A 13 28.09 6.90 -16.08
CA ALA A 13 27.76 7.32 -17.45
C ALA A 13 28.83 6.73 -18.38
N GLY A 14 28.41 6.01 -19.42
CA GLY A 14 29.29 5.41 -20.43
C GLY A 14 28.45 4.86 -21.58
N ALA A 15 28.35 5.65 -22.66
CA ALA A 15 27.53 5.44 -23.83
C ALA A 15 28.05 4.34 -24.79
N MET A 16 27.16 3.75 -25.60
CA MET A 16 27.51 3.39 -26.98
C MET A 16 26.28 3.37 -27.89
N LEU A 17 26.38 4.16 -28.97
CA LEU A 17 25.44 4.32 -30.07
C LEU A 17 25.51 3.12 -31.02
N ILE A 18 24.37 2.61 -31.48
CA ILE A 18 24.28 1.89 -32.76
C ILE A 18 23.07 2.42 -33.53
N ALA A 19 23.34 2.86 -34.76
CA ALA A 19 22.41 3.50 -35.67
C ALA A 19 21.61 2.47 -36.52
N ILE A 20 20.30 2.72 -36.59
CA ILE A 20 19.28 2.60 -37.66
C ILE A 20 19.55 1.64 -38.84
N PRO A 21 18.52 0.88 -39.28
CA PRO A 21 17.87 1.30 -40.53
C PRO A 21 16.33 1.30 -40.47
N ALA A 22 15.75 2.32 -41.09
CA ALA A 22 14.32 2.53 -41.28
C ALA A 22 13.80 1.63 -42.42
N TYR A 23 12.78 0.82 -42.16
CA TYR A 23 11.94 0.24 -43.21
C TYR A 23 10.49 0.06 -42.73
N SER A 24 9.61 0.76 -43.46
CA SER A 24 8.31 0.32 -43.96
C SER A 24 7.07 0.37 -43.04
N LEU A 25 6.22 1.34 -43.38
CA LEU A 25 4.80 1.46 -43.08
C LEU A 25 3.99 0.34 -43.76
N VAL A 26 3.28 -0.47 -42.97
CA VAL A 26 2.03 -1.20 -43.29
C VAL A 26 1.36 -1.42 -41.91
N GLY A 27 0.12 -1.08 -41.58
CA GLY A 27 -1.11 -1.02 -42.36
C GLY A 27 -2.06 -2.17 -41.93
N CYS A 28 -2.82 -1.96 -40.84
CA CYS A 28 -4.13 -2.55 -40.46
C CYS A 28 -4.39 -4.08 -40.49
N SER A 29 -4.88 -4.66 -39.37
CA SER A 29 -6.26 -5.23 -39.22
C SER A 29 -6.40 -6.43 -38.25
N SER A 30 -7.47 -6.41 -37.43
CA SER A 30 -8.15 -7.47 -36.62
C SER A 30 -7.41 -8.16 -35.45
N SER A 31 -7.88 -8.04 -34.20
CA SER A 31 -8.97 -8.83 -33.53
C SER A 31 -8.56 -10.31 -33.40
N ASP A 32 -8.47 -10.98 -32.26
CA ASP A 32 -9.09 -10.93 -30.93
C ASP A 32 -8.07 -11.52 -29.93
N ASP A 33 -8.09 -11.11 -28.66
CA ASP A 33 -7.92 -12.00 -27.50
C ASP A 33 -8.21 -11.18 -26.24
N SER A 34 -9.41 -11.42 -25.69
CA SER A 34 -9.87 -10.85 -24.43
C SER A 34 -8.93 -11.28 -23.29
N SER A 35 -8.45 -10.30 -22.53
CA SER A 35 -7.99 -10.54 -21.16
C SER A 35 -8.40 -9.31 -20.39
N ASP A 36 -9.44 -9.53 -19.59
CA ASP A 36 -10.09 -8.59 -18.70
C ASP A 36 -9.10 -7.60 -18.07
N ASP A 37 -9.23 -6.34 -18.47
CA ASP A 37 -8.76 -5.22 -17.68
C ASP A 37 -9.49 -5.34 -16.33
N PRO A 38 -8.80 -5.51 -15.18
CA PRO A 38 -9.49 -5.42 -13.91
C PRO A 38 -9.92 -3.97 -13.77
N ASP A 39 -11.20 -3.75 -14.08
CA ASP A 39 -12.02 -2.60 -13.74
C ASP A 39 -11.46 -1.92 -12.50
N LEU A 40 -10.68 -0.86 -12.73
CA LEU A 40 -10.37 0.11 -11.70
C LEU A 40 -11.68 0.85 -11.49
N ASP A 41 -12.55 0.26 -10.66
CA ASP A 41 -13.79 0.83 -10.14
C ASP A 41 -13.47 2.17 -9.47
N SER A 42 -13.32 3.20 -10.29
CA SER A 42 -13.30 4.61 -9.92
C SER A 42 -14.75 5.08 -9.68
N GLY A 43 -15.51 4.24 -8.98
CA GLY A 43 -16.95 4.34 -8.75
C GLY A 43 -17.37 3.90 -7.35
N SER A 44 -16.51 3.23 -6.58
CA SER A 44 -16.78 2.99 -5.16
C SER A 44 -16.79 4.30 -4.40
N ASN A 45 -17.93 4.61 -3.78
CA ASN A 45 -18.11 5.70 -2.81
C ASN A 45 -17.32 5.44 -1.50
N ALA A 46 -16.16 4.77 -1.60
CA ALA A 46 -15.32 4.38 -0.50
C ALA A 46 -14.85 5.65 0.21
N ASN A 47 -15.30 5.82 1.44
CA ASN A 47 -15.06 7.05 2.18
C ASN A 47 -14.82 6.73 3.66
N CYS A 48 -13.58 6.92 4.09
CA CYS A 48 -13.17 6.53 5.43
C CYS A 48 -13.86 7.33 6.54
N LEU A 49 -14.31 8.55 6.24
CA LEU A 49 -15.02 9.41 7.18
C LEU A 49 -16.53 9.09 7.24
N ALA A 50 -17.12 8.67 6.12
CA ALA A 50 -18.55 8.35 6.05
C ALA A 50 -18.85 6.89 6.43
N ASN A 51 -18.09 5.95 5.87
CA ASN A 51 -18.37 4.52 5.91
C ASN A 51 -17.41 3.75 6.83
N GLY A 52 -16.29 4.37 7.23
CA GLY A 52 -15.24 3.70 8.00
C GLY A 52 -14.24 2.97 7.11
N THR A 53 -13.57 1.97 7.66
CA THR A 53 -12.47 1.29 6.98
C THR A 53 -12.74 -0.20 6.78
N ALA A 54 -12.07 -0.77 5.78
CA ALA A 54 -11.84 -2.18 5.63
C ALA A 54 -10.35 -2.48 5.89
N SER A 55 -10.05 -3.65 6.45
CA SER A 55 -8.67 -4.05 6.75
C SER A 55 -8.37 -5.44 6.21
N SER A 56 -7.17 -5.62 5.67
CA SER A 56 -6.64 -6.90 5.23
C SER A 56 -5.31 -7.18 5.92
N ILE A 57 -5.12 -8.41 6.40
CA ILE A 57 -3.91 -8.85 7.11
C ILE A 57 -3.25 -9.94 6.26
N GLY A 58 -1.99 -9.75 5.87
CA GLY A 58 -1.25 -10.73 5.08
C GLY A 58 -0.86 -11.95 5.90
N SER A 59 -0.86 -13.16 5.31
CA SER A 59 -0.62 -14.43 6.01
C SER A 59 -1.50 -14.61 7.26
N ASN A 60 -2.74 -14.10 7.22
CA ASN A 60 -3.64 -14.10 8.36
C ASN A 60 -4.05 -15.52 8.76
N HIS A 61 -3.92 -15.82 10.06
CA HIS A 61 -4.27 -17.10 10.66
C HIS A 61 -5.22 -16.94 11.87
N GLY A 62 -6.00 -15.85 11.91
CA GLY A 62 -7.00 -15.59 12.95
C GLY A 62 -6.99 -14.16 13.51
N HIS A 63 -6.11 -13.30 13.02
CA HIS A 63 -6.03 -11.90 13.40
C HIS A 63 -7.16 -11.06 12.80
N THR A 64 -7.53 -10.01 13.51
CA THR A 64 -8.58 -9.07 13.11
C THR A 64 -8.16 -7.66 13.46
N LEU A 65 -8.44 -6.71 12.58
CA LEU A 65 -8.28 -5.28 12.84
C LEU A 65 -9.60 -4.56 12.54
N THR A 66 -9.99 -3.65 13.43
CA THR A 66 -11.09 -2.71 13.21
C THR A 66 -10.58 -1.31 13.47
N VAL A 67 -10.49 -0.50 12.42
CA VAL A 67 -10.20 0.94 12.52
C VAL A 67 -11.50 1.68 12.26
N SER A 68 -12.06 2.30 13.31
CA SER A 68 -13.36 2.94 13.19
C SER A 68 -13.25 4.29 12.47
N LYS A 69 -14.37 4.79 11.93
CA LYS A 69 -14.42 6.14 11.35
C LYS A 69 -14.10 7.23 12.37
N GLU A 70 -14.41 7.01 13.65
CA GLU A 70 -14.10 7.95 14.73
C GLU A 70 -12.59 8.04 14.95
N ASP A 71 -11.87 6.91 14.89
CA ASP A 71 -10.41 6.91 14.96
C ASP A 71 -9.79 7.61 13.74
N VAL A 72 -10.33 7.37 12.53
CA VAL A 72 -9.92 8.11 11.33
C VAL A 72 -10.16 9.61 11.50
N ASN A 73 -11.34 10.01 11.97
CA ASN A 73 -11.70 11.41 12.15
C ASN A 73 -10.81 12.09 13.21
N ALA A 74 -10.54 11.41 14.33
CA ALA A 74 -9.65 11.91 15.38
C ALA A 74 -8.22 12.12 14.86
N GLY A 75 -7.70 11.18 14.06
CA GLY A 75 -6.36 11.24 13.49
C GLY A 75 -5.23 11.27 14.53
N ALA A 76 -5.50 10.84 15.75
CA ALA A 76 -4.49 10.70 16.78
C ALA A 76 -3.81 9.34 16.63
N GLU A 77 -2.49 9.29 16.79
CA GLU A 77 -1.75 8.04 16.82
C GLU A 77 -2.39 7.04 17.80
N LYS A 78 -2.55 5.79 17.36
CA LYS A 78 -3.21 4.74 18.13
C LYS A 78 -2.59 3.39 17.85
N THR A 79 -2.42 2.60 18.90
CA THR A 79 -1.98 1.20 18.83
C THR A 79 -3.17 0.28 19.03
N TYR A 80 -3.34 -0.66 18.10
CA TYR A 80 -4.40 -1.66 18.09
C TYR A 80 -3.84 -3.03 18.42
N SER A 81 -4.52 -3.76 19.29
CA SER A 81 -4.37 -5.22 19.38
C SER A 81 -5.05 -5.85 18.17
N ILE A 82 -4.37 -6.79 17.50
CA ILE A 82 -4.93 -7.49 16.33
C ILE A 82 -5.13 -8.99 16.56
N GLN A 83 -5.14 -9.48 17.81
CA GLN A 83 -5.27 -10.91 18.13
C GLN A 83 -6.41 -11.62 17.39
N GLY A 84 -7.62 -11.05 17.41
CA GLY A 84 -8.81 -11.72 16.90
C GLY A 84 -9.05 -13.06 17.61
N THR A 85 -9.10 -14.14 16.83
CA THR A 85 -9.21 -15.54 17.32
C THR A 85 -7.87 -16.28 17.34
N SER A 86 -6.75 -15.61 17.03
CA SER A 86 -5.42 -16.22 17.07
C SER A 86 -5.01 -16.60 18.50
N ASN A 87 -4.11 -17.57 18.64
CA ASN A 87 -3.58 -18.02 19.93
C ASN A 87 -2.52 -17.08 20.53
N HIS A 88 -2.05 -16.09 19.76
CA HIS A 88 -1.15 -15.03 20.21
C HIS A 88 -1.62 -13.68 19.69
N ASN A 89 -1.07 -12.61 20.27
CA ASN A 89 -1.41 -11.24 19.88
C ASN A 89 -0.27 -10.62 19.06
N HIS A 90 -0.62 -9.66 18.21
CA HIS A 90 0.29 -8.64 17.71
C HIS A 90 -0.33 -7.26 17.96
N SER A 91 0.50 -6.23 17.93
CA SER A 91 0.06 -4.84 17.96
C SER A 91 0.37 -4.14 16.65
N LEU A 92 -0.51 -3.25 16.21
CA LEU A 92 -0.32 -2.38 15.05
C LEU A 92 -0.47 -0.92 15.48
N THR A 93 0.57 -0.12 15.30
CA THR A 93 0.48 1.33 15.53
C THR A 93 0.18 2.05 14.23
N LEU A 94 -0.93 2.77 14.20
CA LEU A 94 -1.25 3.71 13.13
C LEU A 94 -0.91 5.12 13.60
N THR A 95 -0.05 5.79 12.84
CA THR A 95 0.41 7.16 13.15
C THR A 95 -0.61 8.20 12.69
N THR A 96 -0.47 9.44 13.14
CA THR A 96 -1.24 10.58 12.61
C THR A 96 -1.14 10.69 11.09
N ALA A 97 0.03 10.46 10.49
CA ALA A 97 0.22 10.50 9.04
C ALA A 97 -0.57 9.39 8.31
N ASN A 98 -0.71 8.21 8.92
CA ASN A 98 -1.55 7.14 8.35
C ASN A 98 -3.02 7.57 8.35
N PHE A 99 -3.50 8.16 9.45
CA PHE A 99 -4.87 8.67 9.50
C PHE A 99 -5.10 9.84 8.55
N ASP A 100 -4.13 10.74 8.38
CA ASP A 100 -4.24 11.83 7.39
C ASP A 100 -4.35 11.29 5.97
N SER A 101 -3.69 10.17 5.65
CA SER A 101 -3.85 9.47 4.38
C SER A 101 -5.25 8.84 4.24
N LEU A 102 -5.76 8.22 5.31
CA LEU A 102 -7.12 7.66 5.29
C LEU A 102 -8.19 8.76 5.16
N LYS A 103 -7.98 9.95 5.73
CA LYS A 103 -8.87 11.11 5.58
C LYS A 103 -8.96 11.62 4.13
N THR A 104 -7.92 11.40 3.33
CA THR A 104 -7.93 11.70 1.88
C THR A 104 -8.40 10.52 1.04
N ASN A 105 -8.95 9.49 1.67
CA ASN A 105 -9.38 8.22 1.10
C ASN A 105 -8.26 7.40 0.45
N ALA A 106 -7.00 7.67 0.81
CA ALA A 106 -5.87 6.84 0.40
C ALA A 106 -5.76 5.60 1.30
N SER A 107 -5.43 4.45 0.71
CA SER A 107 -5.11 3.25 1.47
C SER A 107 -3.71 3.33 2.08
N ILE A 108 -3.52 2.70 3.24
CA ILE A 108 -2.23 2.63 3.93
C ILE A 108 -1.82 1.18 4.15
N SER A 109 -0.52 0.93 4.27
CA SER A 109 0.02 -0.35 4.71
C SER A 109 0.95 -0.13 5.89
N ALA A 110 0.84 -0.96 6.92
CA ALA A 110 1.66 -0.92 8.11
C ALA A 110 2.02 -2.34 8.57
N THR A 111 3.14 -2.48 9.26
CA THR A 111 3.62 -3.78 9.75
C THR A 111 3.32 -3.91 11.24
N SER A 112 2.77 -5.05 11.65
CA SER A 112 2.55 -5.34 13.07
C SER A 112 3.87 -5.58 13.82
N THR A 113 3.81 -5.59 15.14
CA THR A 113 4.91 -6.07 15.99
C THR A 113 5.29 -7.52 15.67
N ASN A 114 6.54 -7.89 15.99
CA ASN A 114 7.01 -9.26 15.93
C ASN A 114 6.80 -9.94 17.29
N ASP A 115 5.60 -10.46 17.47
CA ASP A 115 5.21 -11.27 18.62
C ASP A 115 4.97 -12.71 18.11
N GLY A 116 5.19 -13.74 18.92
CA GLY A 116 5.02 -15.12 18.44
C GLY A 116 5.95 -15.55 17.29
N GLY A 117 7.00 -14.76 16.99
CA GLY A 117 8.07 -15.11 16.05
C GLY A 117 7.87 -14.66 14.60
N HIS A 118 6.82 -13.89 14.28
CA HIS A 118 6.63 -13.28 12.96
C HIS A 118 5.84 -11.97 13.04
N SER A 119 5.63 -11.31 11.89
CA SER A 119 4.80 -10.11 11.78
C SER A 119 3.86 -10.22 10.58
N HIS A 120 2.84 -9.36 10.56
CA HIS A 120 1.92 -9.23 9.45
C HIS A 120 2.05 -7.87 8.78
N SER A 121 1.97 -7.85 7.44
CA SER A 121 1.66 -6.64 6.69
C SER A 121 0.15 -6.44 6.70
N VAL A 122 -0.30 -5.27 7.14
CA VAL A 122 -1.71 -4.91 7.30
C VAL A 122 -2.02 -3.74 6.37
N THR A 123 -3.00 -3.93 5.49
CA THR A 123 -3.53 -2.87 4.62
C THR A 123 -4.85 -2.38 5.17
N VAL A 124 -5.03 -1.06 5.26
CA VAL A 124 -6.30 -0.42 5.64
C VAL A 124 -6.74 0.49 4.50
N SER A 125 -7.99 0.33 4.05
CA SER A 125 -8.62 1.09 2.99
C SER A 125 -9.99 1.60 3.44
N CYS A 126 -10.60 2.50 2.68
CA CYS A 126 -11.96 2.95 2.99
C CYS A 126 -12.99 1.88 2.60
N ALA A 127 -14.05 1.78 3.41
CA ALA A 127 -15.21 0.92 3.15
C ALA A 127 -16.27 1.63 2.29
#